data_AF-A0ABD0QKT5-F1
#
_entry.id   AF-A0ABD0QKT5-F1
#
_cell.length_a   1.000
_cell.length_b   1.000
_cell.length_c   1.000
_cell.angle_alpha   90.00
_cell.angle_beta   90.00
_cell.angle_gamma   90.00
#
_symmetry.space_group_name_H-M   'P 1'
#
loop_
_entity.id
_entity.type
_entity.pdbx_description
1 polymer ?
#
loop_
_entity_poly.entity_id
_entity_poly.type
_entity_poly.pdbx_seq_one_letter_code
_entity_poly.pdbx_strand_id
1 'polypeptide(L)' 'MAPVWAQPEKMEKKLYAVPARTTVKFRCQANGNPTPTLKWLKNSKEFKKDQRPGGYK' A
#
# COMPACT_ATOMS: atom_id res chain seq x y z
N MET A 1 6.50 11.21 -18.45
CA MET A 1 6.87 11.74 -17.12
C MET A 1 6.94 10.59 -16.15
N ALA A 2 8.06 10.43 -15.43
CA ALA A 2 8.23 9.34 -14.47
C ALA A 2 7.26 9.47 -13.28
N PRO A 3 6.88 8.37 -12.63
CA PRO A 3 6.02 8.40 -11.46
C PRO A 3 6.70 9.11 -10.28
N VAL A 4 6.01 10.10 -9.71
CA VAL A 4 6.46 10.86 -8.53
C VAL A 4 5.38 10.83 -7.46
N TRP A 5 5.77 10.92 -6.19
CA TRP A 5 4.82 10.99 -5.09
C TRP A 5 3.94 12.23 -5.22
N ALA A 6 2.63 12.02 -5.24
CA ALA A 6 1.67 13.13 -5.22
C ALA A 6 1.60 13.77 -3.82
N GLN A 7 1.86 12.97 -2.76
CA GLN A 7 1.80 13.39 -1.36
C GLN A 7 3.01 12.83 -0.60
N PRO A 8 4.21 13.43 -0.76
CA PRO A 8 5.46 12.90 -0.17
C PRO A 8 5.41 12.85 1.37
N GLU A 9 4.80 13.84 2.02
CA GLU A 9 4.69 13.91 3.49
C GLU A 9 3.95 12.69 4.07
N LYS A 10 2.93 12.16 3.36
CA LYS A 10 2.17 10.99 3.81
C LYS A 10 2.94 9.68 3.63
N MET A 11 4.02 9.69 2.84
CA MET A 11 4.89 8.54 2.60
C MET A 11 6.08 8.50 3.56
N GLU A 12 6.34 9.58 4.30
CA GLU A 12 7.43 9.65 5.28
C GLU A 12 7.18 8.70 6.46
N LYS A 13 5.91 8.51 6.84
CA LYS A 13 5.52 7.53 7.87
C LYS A 13 5.66 6.10 7.33
N LYS A 14 6.75 5.44 7.70
CA LYS A 14 7.03 4.04 7.32
C LYS A 14 6.47 3.00 8.29
N LEU A 15 6.29 3.34 9.56
CA LEU A 15 5.80 2.43 10.60
C LEU A 15 4.33 2.71 10.96
N TYR A 16 3.50 1.68 10.84
CA TYR A 16 2.08 1.70 11.22
C TYR A 16 1.82 0.67 12.32
N ALA A 17 2.03 1.08 13.57
CA ALA A 17 1.64 0.29 14.73
C ALA A 17 0.15 0.54 15.03
N VAL A 18 -0.66 -0.50 14.98
CA VAL A 18 -2.09 -0.43 15.33
C VAL A 18 -2.45 -1.58 16.27
N PRO A 19 -3.47 -1.41 17.14
CA PRO A 19 -3.97 -2.50 17.98
C PRO A 19 -4.51 -3.67 17.16
N ALA A 20 -4.51 -4.86 17.76
CA ALA A 20 -5.18 -6.02 17.16
C ALA A 20 -6.67 -5.73 16.90
N ARG A 21 -7.23 -6.40 15.88
CA ARG A 21 -8.63 -6.21 15.39
C ARG A 21 -8.94 -4.85 14.77
N THR A 22 -7.93 -4.03 14.46
CA THR A 22 -8.11 -2.80 13.68
C THR A 22 -7.75 -3.02 12.21
N THR A 23 -8.26 -2.15 11.33
CA THR A 23 -7.95 -2.19 9.90
C THR A 23 -6.93 -1.10 9.55
N VAL A 24 -5.82 -1.49 8.94
CA VAL A 24 -4.82 -0.54 8.40
C VAL A 24 -5.12 -0.26 6.93
N LYS A 25 -4.95 1.00 6.52
CA LYS A 25 -5.01 1.42 5.11
C LYS A 25 -3.67 2.04 4.71
N PHE A 26 -2.95 1.36 3.84
CA PHE A 26 -1.77 1.93 3.19
C PHE A 26 -2.20 2.69 1.93
N ARG A 27 -1.66 3.90 1.74
CA ARG A 27 -1.92 4.74 0.56
C ARG A 27 -0.59 5.01 -0.14
N CYS A 28 -0.64 5.01 -1.47
CA CYS A 28 0.52 5.21 -2.34
C CYS A 28 0.03 6.00 -3.55
N GLN A 29 -0.03 7.32 -3.42
CA GLN A 29 -0.50 8.21 -4.48
C GLN A 29 0.69 8.68 -5.31
N ALA A 30 0.69 8.34 -6.58
CA ALA A 30 1.73 8.72 -7.53
C ALA A 30 1.13 9.39 -8.76
N ASN A 31 1.76 10.47 -9.21
CA ASN A 31 1.44 11.18 -10.44
C ASN A 31 2.45 10.76 -11.51
N GLY A 32 1.99 10.55 -12.74
CA GLY A 32 2.85 10.16 -13.87
C GLY A 32 2.07 10.20 -15.16
N ASN A 33 2.78 10.27 -16.29
CA ASN A 33 2.18 10.19 -17.61
C ASN A 33 3.03 9.24 -18.49
N PRO A 34 2.53 8.06 -18.88
CA PRO A 34 1.17 7.52 -18.62
C PRO A 34 0.90 7.24 -17.12
N THR A 35 -0.38 7.10 -16.76
CA THR A 35 -0.80 6.85 -15.37
C THR A 35 -0.09 5.63 -14.78
N PRO A 36 0.56 5.74 -13.61
CA PRO A 36 1.34 4.64 -13.06
C PRO A 36 0.47 3.50 -12.54
N THR A 37 0.98 2.28 -12.63
CA THR A 37 0.37 1.09 -12.04
C THR A 37 0.80 0.90 -10.60
N LEU A 38 -0.12 0.50 -9.72
CA LEU A 38 0.16 0.20 -8.31
C LEU A 38 0.14 -1.31 -8.05
N LYS A 39 1.19 -1.83 -7.41
CA LYS A 39 1.27 -3.21 -6.92
C LYS A 39 1.71 -3.23 -5.46
N TRP A 40 1.10 -4.10 -4.66
CA TRP A 40 1.44 -4.28 -3.26
C TRP A 40 2.25 -5.56 -3.04
N LEU A 41 3.26 -5.46 -2.17
CA LEU A 41 4.10 -6.58 -1.76
C LEU A 41 3.96 -6.79 -0.25
N LYS A 42 3.99 -8.04 0.19
CA LYS A 42 4.06 -8.45 1.60
C LYS A 42 5.30 -9.31 1.78
N ASN A 43 6.22 -8.90 2.66
CA ASN A 43 7.50 -9.57 2.89
C ASN A 43 8.24 -9.88 1.57
N SER A 44 8.33 -8.87 0.69
CA SER A 44 8.98 -8.94 -0.63
C SER A 44 8.34 -9.91 -1.63
N LYS A 45 7.13 -10.43 -1.36
CA LYS A 45 6.36 -11.29 -2.26
C LYS A 45 5.08 -10.59 -2.70
N GLU A 46 4.56 -10.93 -3.87
CA GLU A 46 3.31 -10.36 -4.38
C GLU A 46 2.14 -10.60 -3.41
N PHE A 47 1.48 -9.52 -3.01
CA PHE A 47 0.33 -9.59 -2.12
C PHE A 47 -0.93 -9.86 -2.95
N LYS A 48 -1.41 -11.10 -2.91
CA LYS A 48 -2.66 -11.52 -3.57
C LYS A 48 -3.81 -11.52 -2.57
N LYS A 49 -5.03 -11.19 -3.03
CA LYS A 49 -6.24 -11.10 -2.19
C LYS A 49 -6.52 -12.37 -1.39
N ASP A 50 -6.16 -13.54 -1.93
CA ASP A 50 -6.31 -14.86 -1.30
C ASP A 50 -5.37 -15.15 -0.13
N GLN A 51 -4.35 -14.32 0.10
CA GLN A 51 -3.38 -14.57 1.18
C GLN A 51 -3.86 -14.13 2.57
N ARG A 52 -5.17 -13.97 2.80
CA ARG A 52 -5.72 -13.67 4.12
C ARG A 52 -5.96 -14.99 4.87
N PRO A 53 -5.14 -15.33 5.89
CA PRO A 53 -5.48 -16.43 6.76
C PRO A 53 -6.72 -15.99 7.56
N GLY A 54 -7.88 -16.60 7.27
CA GLY A 54 -9.13 -16.36 8.03
C GLY A 54 -10.34 -15.83 7.26
N GLY A 55 -10.26 -15.60 5.94
CA GLY A 55 -11.43 -15.24 5.13
C GLY A 55 -12.04 -13.86 5.46
N TYR A 56 -12.91 -13.37 4.58
CA TYR A 56 -13.84 -12.30 4.90
C TYR A 56 -15.09 -12.96 5.50
N LYS A 57 -15.40 -12.70 6.76
CA LYS A 57 -16.76 -12.88 7.28
C LYS A 57 -17.44 -11.52 7.27
#